data_AF-A0A0C3A866-F1
#
_entry.id   AF-A0A0C3A866-F1
#
_cell.length_a   1.000
_cell.length_b   1.000
_cell.length_c   1.000
_cell.angle_alpha   90.00
_cell.angle_beta   90.00
_cell.angle_gamma   90.00
#
_symmetry.space_group_name_H-M   'P 1'
#
loop_
_entity.id
_entity.type
_entity.pdbx_description
1 polymer ?
#
loop_
_entity_poly.entity_id
_entity_poly.type
_entity_poly.pdbx_seq_one_letter_code
_entity_poly.pdbx_strand_id
1 'polypeptide(L)'
;EHMMVEWKSAIYTFYSPVPTIGYVAGRCCHIFKCLGKSCKHQVWCFLDTGDKASTGNMWKHVKLCWGEDMLSTAQEAANLDVARKVIKGYAVNGSIAVAFEHKNKGKVTYLHRQHTKVETQVEIICWVAENLRLYQTVSDRRFQSLMKTGWPGYYLLHPSTVSRDIKIMFVNTQNRIAKILQVSTP
;
A
#
# COMPACT_ATOMS: atom_id res chain seq x y z
N GLU A 1 30.99 1.04 20.89
CA GLU A 1 30.91 -0.06 19.90
C GLU A 1 30.58 -1.43 20.50
N HIS A 2 30.99 -1.75 21.73
CA HIS A 2 30.72 -3.05 22.37
C HIS A 2 29.23 -3.39 22.62
N MET A 3 28.36 -2.39 22.83
CA MET A 3 26.95 -2.59 23.20
C MET A 3 26.05 -3.03 22.03
N MET A 4 26.43 -2.77 20.77
CA MET A 4 25.65 -3.22 19.59
C MET A 4 25.61 -4.75 19.48
N VAL A 5 26.58 -5.45 20.07
CA VAL A 5 26.65 -6.92 20.14
C VAL A 5 25.51 -7.49 20.99
N GLU A 6 24.99 -6.73 21.95
CA GLU A 6 23.94 -7.17 22.88
C GLU A 6 22.53 -7.02 22.28
N TRP A 7 22.36 -6.19 21.24
CA TRP A 7 21.06 -5.91 20.62
C TRP A 7 20.67 -6.98 19.59
N LYS A 8 20.45 -8.21 20.05
CA LYS A 8 20.13 -9.36 19.20
C LYS A 8 18.65 -9.47 18.81
N SER A 9 17.77 -8.70 19.46
CA SER A 9 16.32 -8.78 19.22
C SER A 9 15.94 -8.19 17.86
N ALA A 10 15.05 -8.87 17.14
CA ALA A 10 14.51 -8.42 15.85
C ALA A 10 13.89 -7.01 15.90
N ILE A 11 13.44 -6.56 17.07
CA ILE A 11 12.81 -5.24 17.24
C ILE A 11 13.72 -4.07 16.84
N TYR A 12 15.04 -4.22 17.00
CA TYR A 12 16.01 -3.17 16.65
C TYR A 12 16.12 -2.92 15.13
N THR A 13 15.57 -3.82 14.31
CA THR A 13 15.59 -3.67 12.85
C THR A 13 14.63 -2.60 12.33
N PHE A 14 13.62 -2.23 13.13
CA PHE A 14 12.65 -1.17 12.81
C PHE A 14 13.15 0.24 13.15
N TYR A 15 14.32 0.35 13.78
CA TYR A 15 14.90 1.60 14.25
C TYR A 15 16.27 1.84 13.60
N SER A 16 16.76 3.08 13.67
CA SER A 16 18.10 3.44 13.21
C SER A 16 19.15 2.52 13.85
N PRO A 17 20.06 1.91 13.06
CA PRO A 17 21.05 0.95 13.56
C PRO A 17 22.03 1.60 14.53
N VAL A 18 22.30 2.89 14.34
CA VAL A 18 23.09 3.72 15.25
C VAL A 18 22.10 4.63 15.98
N PRO A 19 21.83 4.41 17.28
CA PRO A 19 21.02 5.32 18.06
C PRO A 19 21.80 6.59 18.37
N THR A 20 21.09 7.69 18.53
CA THR A 20 21.68 8.94 18.98
C THR A 20 21.91 8.87 20.49
N ILE A 21 23.08 9.30 20.97
CA ILE A 21 23.34 9.44 22.40
C ILE A 21 22.80 10.80 22.84
N GLY A 22 21.91 10.81 23.82
CA GLY A 22 21.29 12.02 24.36
C GLY A 22 21.44 12.09 25.88
N TYR A 23 21.26 13.30 26.41
CA TYR A 23 21.23 13.55 27.85
C TYR A 23 19.89 14.20 28.22
N VAL A 24 19.15 13.57 29.14
CA VAL A 24 17.89 14.11 29.67
C VAL A 24 18.02 14.25 31.17
N ALA A 25 17.96 15.49 31.66
CA ALA A 25 18.15 15.82 33.08
C ALA A 25 19.46 15.20 33.66
N GLY A 26 20.55 15.30 32.91
CA GLY A 26 21.87 14.77 33.31
C GLY A 26 22.05 13.25 33.16
N ARG A 27 21.00 12.51 32.78
CA ARG A 27 21.06 11.06 32.56
C ARG A 27 21.31 10.72 31.10
N CYS A 28 22.24 9.81 30.84
CA CYS A 28 22.58 9.37 29.49
C CYS A 28 21.55 8.36 28.96
N CYS A 29 21.09 8.56 27.74
CA CYS A 29 20.14 7.67 27.07
C CYS A 29 20.49 7.43 25.60
N HIS A 30 20.11 6.26 25.10
CA HIS A 30 20.06 5.97 23.67
C HIS A 30 18.70 6.33 23.10
N ILE A 31 18.72 7.08 22.01
CA ILE A 31 17.53 7.52 21.29
C ILE A 31 17.44 6.70 20.00
N PHE A 32 16.47 5.80 19.97
CA PHE A 32 16.14 4.99 18.81
C PHE A 32 15.08 5.68 17.96
N LYS A 33 15.45 6.08 16.74
CA LYS A 33 14.52 6.69 15.77
C LYS A 33 13.86 5.62 14.92
N CYS A 34 12.53 5.63 14.84
CA CYS A 34 11.78 4.71 13.99
C CYS A 34 12.08 4.96 12.50
N LEU A 35 12.20 3.89 11.72
CA LEU A 35 12.42 3.93 10.26
C LEU A 35 11.10 3.96 9.47
N GLY A 36 9.96 3.99 10.15
CA GLY A 36 8.64 3.96 9.53
C GLY A 36 8.43 5.16 8.62
N LYS A 37 7.76 4.96 7.48
CA LYS A 37 7.48 6.04 6.52
C LYS A 37 6.74 7.17 7.24
N SER A 38 7.27 8.38 7.18
CA SER A 38 6.75 9.57 7.87
C SER A 38 6.64 9.50 9.40
N CYS A 39 7.15 8.43 10.03
CA CYS A 39 7.14 8.31 11.48
C CYS A 39 8.24 9.18 12.12
N LYS A 40 7.85 9.99 13.10
CA LYS A 40 8.78 10.83 13.89
C LYS A 40 9.01 10.29 15.31
N HIS A 41 8.44 9.12 15.63
CA HIS A 41 8.54 8.54 16.96
C HIS A 41 9.99 8.17 17.29
N GLN A 42 10.36 8.43 18.54
CA GLN A 42 11.65 8.11 19.10
C GLN A 42 11.45 7.42 20.45
N VAL A 43 12.22 6.37 20.70
CA VAL A 43 12.23 5.68 21.98
C VAL A 43 13.52 6.02 22.71
N TRP A 44 13.40 6.43 23.96
CA TRP A 44 14.54 6.73 24.83
C TRP A 44 14.79 5.56 25.77
N CYS A 45 15.99 5.00 25.70
CA CYS A 45 16.47 3.93 26.57
C CYS A 45 17.57 4.51 27.47
N PHE A 46 17.26 4.71 28.75
CA PHE A 46 18.21 5.23 29.72
C PHE A 46 19.25 4.16 30.10
N LEU A 47 20.52 4.55 30.20
CA LEU A 47 21.65 3.64 30.43
C LEU A 47 21.95 3.38 31.91
N ASP A 48 21.44 4.24 32.79
CA ASP A 48 21.64 4.20 34.23
C ASP A 48 20.68 3.24 34.96
N THR A 49 19.65 2.76 34.27
CA THR A 49 18.58 1.94 34.83
C THR A 49 18.78 0.46 34.50
N GLY A 50 18.39 -0.45 35.41
CA GLY A 50 18.45 -1.90 35.19
C GLY A 50 17.66 -2.38 33.96
N ASP A 51 16.67 -1.60 33.55
CA ASP A 51 15.83 -1.81 32.36
C ASP A 51 16.48 -1.33 31.05
N LYS A 52 17.80 -1.08 31.01
CA LYS A 52 18.54 -0.67 29.81
C LYS A 52 18.36 -1.59 28.59
N ALA A 53 17.94 -2.84 28.82
CA ALA A 53 17.65 -3.84 27.79
C ALA A 53 16.14 -4.01 27.50
N SER A 54 15.26 -3.28 28.17
CA SER A 54 13.80 -3.39 27.99
C SER A 54 13.37 -2.86 26.63
N THR A 55 12.69 -3.70 25.87
CA THR A 55 12.23 -3.38 24.50
C THR A 55 10.71 -3.20 24.42
N GLY A 56 9.97 -3.31 25.53
CA GLY A 56 8.50 -3.35 25.52
C GLY A 56 7.85 -2.13 24.86
N ASN A 57 8.40 -0.93 25.08
CA ASN A 57 7.91 0.28 24.42
C ASN A 57 8.17 0.28 22.91
N MET A 58 9.30 -0.30 22.49
CA MET A 58 9.63 -0.46 21.08
C MET A 58 8.63 -1.40 20.39
N TRP A 59 8.29 -2.52 21.03
CA TRP A 59 7.29 -3.47 20.55
C TRP A 59 5.92 -2.84 20.36
N LYS A 60 5.42 -2.13 21.39
CA LYS A 60 4.13 -1.45 21.33
C LYS A 60 4.07 -0.45 20.17
N HIS A 61 5.13 0.33 19.97
CA HIS A 61 5.19 1.26 18.85
C HIS A 61 5.22 0.55 17.50
N VAL A 62 6.08 -0.46 17.32
CA VAL A 62 6.23 -1.13 16.02
C VAL A 62 4.95 -1.83 15.60
N LYS A 63 4.25 -2.49 16.53
CA LYS A 63 2.94 -3.11 16.27
C LYS A 63 1.93 -2.12 15.66
N LEU A 64 1.87 -0.90 16.19
CA LEU A 64 0.99 0.14 15.68
C LEU A 64 1.51 0.81 14.40
N CYS A 65 2.83 0.99 14.28
CA CYS A 65 3.43 1.77 13.20
C CYS A 65 3.67 0.95 11.92
N TRP A 66 3.97 -0.34 12.05
CA TRP A 66 4.35 -1.22 10.94
C TRP A 66 3.37 -2.38 10.73
N GLY A 67 2.50 -2.66 11.71
CA GLY A 67 1.57 -3.78 11.69
C GLY A 67 2.17 -5.08 12.23
N GLU A 68 1.30 -6.00 12.64
CA GLU A 68 1.69 -7.28 13.23
C GLU A 68 2.41 -8.19 12.21
N ASP A 69 1.98 -8.17 10.94
CA ASP A 69 2.54 -9.04 9.91
C ASP A 69 4.03 -8.75 9.65
N MET A 70 4.41 -7.47 9.63
CA MET A 70 5.79 -7.05 9.44
C MET A 70 6.67 -7.38 10.65
N LEU A 71 6.09 -7.28 11.85
CA LEU A 71 6.73 -7.67 13.10
C LEU A 71 7.07 -9.17 13.07
N SER A 72 6.09 -10.02 12.73
CA SER A 72 6.26 -11.47 12.60
C SER A 72 7.30 -11.83 11.54
N THR A 73 7.23 -11.20 10.36
CA THR A 73 8.20 -11.42 9.27
C THR A 73 9.63 -11.09 9.69
N ALA A 74 9.82 -10.02 10.48
CA ALA A 74 11.14 -9.65 10.98
C ALA A 74 11.65 -10.62 12.07
N GLN A 75 10.75 -11.20 12.87
CA GLN A 75 11.11 -12.22 13.87
C GLN A 75 11.52 -13.54 13.23
N GLU A 76 10.93 -13.91 12.10
CA GLU A 76 11.22 -15.13 11.34
C GLU A 76 12.53 -15.05 10.55
N ALA A 77 13.10 -13.85 10.39
CA ALA A 77 14.35 -13.65 9.65
C ALA A 77 15.54 -14.31 10.36
N ALA A 78 16.42 -14.94 9.57
CA ALA A 78 17.59 -15.65 10.10
C ALA A 78 18.58 -14.77 10.88
N ASN A 79 18.66 -13.47 10.56
CA ASN A 79 19.50 -12.51 11.27
C ASN A 79 18.98 -11.07 11.07
N LEU A 80 19.53 -10.14 11.87
CA LEU A 80 19.13 -8.73 11.87
C LEU A 80 19.35 -8.03 10.52
N ASP A 81 20.39 -8.39 9.79
CA ASP A 81 20.70 -7.74 8.49
C ASP A 81 19.71 -8.17 7.40
N VAL A 82 19.29 -9.45 7.42
CA VAL A 82 18.21 -9.96 6.56
C VAL A 82 16.90 -9.24 6.90
N ALA A 83 16.51 -9.16 8.17
CA ALA A 83 15.31 -8.43 8.59
C ALA A 83 15.35 -6.95 8.19
N ARG A 84 16.49 -6.26 8.37
CA ARG A 84 16.66 -4.85 7.95
C ARG A 84 16.45 -4.66 6.45
N LYS A 85 16.92 -5.58 5.61
CA LYS A 85 16.70 -5.52 4.15
C LYS A 85 15.21 -5.60 3.80
N VAL A 86 14.48 -6.51 4.43
CA VAL A 86 13.02 -6.67 4.24
C VAL A 86 12.28 -5.38 4.63
N ILE A 87 12.58 -4.85 5.82
CA ILE A 87 11.96 -3.63 6.35
C ILE A 87 12.24 -2.41 5.47
N LYS A 88 13.48 -2.26 4.99
CA LYS A 88 13.87 -1.15 4.11
C LYS A 88 13.08 -1.18 2.80
N GLY A 89 12.83 -2.36 2.24
CA GLY A 89 11.97 -2.51 1.06
C GLY A 89 10.54 -2.04 1.30
N TYR A 90 9.97 -2.37 2.46
CA TYR A 90 8.61 -1.97 2.83
C TYR A 90 8.47 -0.46 3.10
N ALA A 91 9.42 0.14 3.82
CA ALA A 91 9.42 1.58 4.09
C ALA A 91 9.43 2.43 2.81
N VAL A 92 10.09 1.92 1.76
CA VAL A 92 10.14 2.54 0.43
C VAL A 92 8.86 2.26 -0.36
N ASN A 93 8.29 1.05 -0.24
CA ASN A 93 7.17 0.57 -1.06
C ASN A 93 5.78 0.66 -0.43
N GLY A 94 5.60 1.36 0.70
CA GLY A 94 4.31 1.68 1.32
C GLY A 94 3.41 2.59 0.47
N SER A 95 3.16 2.19 -0.78
CA SER A 95 2.21 2.77 -1.70
C SER A 95 0.90 2.03 -1.58
N ILE A 96 -0.22 2.75 -1.72
CA ILE A 96 -1.57 2.19 -1.73
C ILE A 96 -1.69 1.02 -2.72
N ALA A 97 -0.89 1.01 -3.79
CA ALA A 97 -0.87 -0.06 -4.79
C ALA A 97 -0.46 -1.43 -4.23
N VAL A 98 0.35 -1.50 -3.16
CA VAL A 98 0.69 -2.77 -2.49
C VAL A 98 -0.49 -3.26 -1.64
N ALA A 99 -1.18 -2.35 -0.94
CA ALA A 99 -2.37 -2.70 -0.16
C ALA A 99 -3.55 -3.15 -1.05
N PHE A 100 -3.60 -2.65 -2.29
CA PHE A 100 -4.58 -3.02 -3.30
C PHE A 100 -3.99 -3.88 -4.43
N GLU A 101 -2.86 -4.56 -4.19
CA GLU A 101 -2.22 -5.36 -5.23
C GLU A 101 -3.21 -6.44 -5.71
N HIS A 102 -3.59 -6.34 -6.99
CA HIS A 102 -4.59 -7.21 -7.57
C HIS A 102 -3.99 -8.61 -7.71
N LYS A 103 -4.23 -9.48 -6.71
CA LYS A 103 -3.68 -10.85 -6.63
C LYS A 103 -3.97 -11.73 -7.85
N ASN A 104 -4.92 -11.33 -8.69
CA ASN A 104 -5.32 -12.05 -9.89
C ASN A 104 -5.01 -11.23 -11.15
N LYS A 105 -3.76 -11.25 -11.64
CA LYS A 105 -3.50 -11.03 -13.07
C LYS A 105 -3.91 -12.30 -13.83
N GLY A 106 -5.22 -12.52 -13.93
CA GLY A 106 -5.76 -13.66 -14.67
C GLY A 106 -5.27 -13.66 -16.12
N LYS A 107 -5.17 -14.84 -16.73
CA LYS A 107 -4.89 -14.98 -18.17
C LYS A 107 -5.93 -14.17 -18.94
N VAL A 108 -5.48 -13.25 -19.80
CA VAL A 108 -6.38 -12.49 -20.68
C VAL A 108 -7.19 -13.51 -21.49
N THR A 109 -8.49 -13.53 -21.24
CA THR A 109 -9.42 -14.46 -21.88
C THR A 109 -10.29 -13.67 -22.83
N TYR A 110 -10.41 -14.16 -24.06
CA TYR A 110 -11.23 -13.53 -25.08
C TYR A 110 -12.55 -14.27 -25.21
N LEU A 111 -13.63 -13.51 -25.37
CA LEU A 111 -14.95 -14.08 -25.56
C LEU A 111 -15.20 -14.29 -27.06
N HIS A 112 -15.65 -15.49 -27.44
CA HIS A 112 -16.03 -15.78 -28.83
C HIS A 112 -17.37 -15.16 -29.23
N ARG A 113 -18.25 -14.87 -28.24
CA ARG A 113 -19.52 -14.19 -28.46
C ARG A 113 -19.37 -12.68 -28.28
N GLN A 114 -20.22 -11.94 -28.96
CA GLN A 114 -20.33 -10.49 -28.79
C GLN A 114 -20.86 -10.16 -27.40
N HIS A 115 -20.35 -9.08 -26.81
CA HIS A 115 -20.90 -8.53 -25.57
C HIS A 115 -22.37 -8.11 -25.75
N THR A 116 -23.17 -8.34 -24.72
CA THR A 116 -24.48 -7.69 -24.59
C THR A 116 -24.32 -6.18 -24.47
N LYS A 117 -25.40 -5.40 -24.61
CA LYS A 117 -25.34 -3.93 -24.45
C LYS A 117 -24.83 -3.52 -23.06
N VAL A 118 -25.23 -4.25 -22.02
CA VAL A 118 -24.83 -4.00 -20.62
C VAL A 118 -23.36 -4.37 -20.42
N GLU A 119 -22.93 -5.53 -20.91
CA GLU A 119 -21.51 -5.92 -20.86
C GLU A 119 -20.64 -4.90 -21.61
N THR A 120 -21.05 -4.48 -22.81
CA THR A 120 -20.35 -3.45 -23.59
C THR A 120 -20.25 -2.12 -22.83
N GLN A 121 -21.32 -1.75 -22.13
CA GLN A 121 -21.35 -0.55 -21.29
C GLN A 121 -20.30 -0.62 -20.19
N VAL A 122 -20.30 -1.71 -19.40
CA VAL A 122 -19.36 -1.89 -18.30
C VAL A 122 -17.92 -1.95 -18.80
N GLU A 123 -17.63 -2.74 -19.85
CA GLU A 123 -16.28 -2.88 -20.41
C GLU A 123 -15.70 -1.56 -20.91
N ILE A 124 -16.50 -0.76 -21.63
CA ILE A 124 -16.04 0.56 -22.09
C ILE A 124 -15.78 1.50 -20.91
N ILE A 125 -16.63 1.50 -19.88
CA ILE A 125 -16.44 2.34 -18.69
C ILE A 125 -15.15 1.95 -17.95
N CYS A 126 -14.95 0.65 -17.70
CA CYS A 126 -13.75 0.13 -17.05
C CYS A 126 -12.50 0.49 -17.86
N TRP A 127 -12.49 0.23 -19.18
CA TRP A 127 -11.36 0.54 -20.04
C TRP A 127 -10.99 2.03 -20.04
N VAL A 128 -11.98 2.93 -20.14
CA VAL A 128 -11.72 4.39 -20.13
C VAL A 128 -11.17 4.82 -18.77
N ALA A 129 -11.74 4.32 -17.67
CA ALA A 129 -11.35 4.70 -16.33
C ALA A 129 -9.96 4.16 -15.93
N GLU A 130 -9.68 2.89 -16.23
CA GLU A 130 -8.40 2.24 -15.92
C GLU A 130 -7.24 2.86 -16.69
N ASN A 131 -7.47 3.28 -17.93
CA ASN A 131 -6.45 3.86 -18.80
C ASN A 131 -6.41 5.39 -18.76
N LEU A 132 -7.19 6.04 -17.89
CA LEU A 132 -7.30 7.50 -17.77
C LEU A 132 -7.56 8.20 -19.11
N ARG A 133 -8.36 7.57 -19.98
CA ARG A 133 -8.67 8.11 -21.31
C ARG A 133 -9.78 9.16 -21.23
N LEU A 134 -9.79 10.08 -22.18
CA LEU A 134 -10.93 10.97 -22.37
C LEU A 134 -12.12 10.16 -22.87
N TYR A 135 -13.29 10.35 -22.24
CA TYR A 135 -14.53 9.67 -22.65
C TYR A 135 -14.93 9.96 -24.11
N GLN A 136 -14.36 11.00 -24.73
CA GLN A 136 -14.53 11.31 -26.16
C GLN A 136 -13.92 10.26 -27.09
N THR A 137 -12.99 9.41 -26.63
CA THR A 137 -12.37 8.37 -27.45
C THR A 137 -13.40 7.39 -28.05
N VAL A 138 -14.56 7.19 -27.42
CA VAL A 138 -15.62 6.32 -27.97
C VAL A 138 -16.29 6.91 -29.22
N SER A 139 -16.18 8.23 -29.42
CA SER A 139 -16.63 8.93 -30.62
C SER A 139 -15.55 9.05 -31.69
N ASP A 140 -14.32 8.61 -31.42
CA ASP A 140 -13.26 8.67 -32.42
C ASP A 140 -13.60 7.79 -33.62
N ARG A 141 -13.41 8.33 -34.82
CA ARG A 141 -13.74 7.65 -36.08
C ARG A 141 -12.98 6.33 -36.23
N ARG A 142 -11.69 6.28 -35.87
CA ARG A 142 -10.87 5.07 -36.00
C ARG A 142 -11.28 4.04 -34.95
N PHE A 143 -11.57 4.46 -33.73
CA PHE A 143 -12.12 3.58 -32.70
C PHE A 143 -13.44 2.94 -33.15
N GLN A 144 -14.40 3.73 -33.64
CA GLN A 144 -15.67 3.21 -34.14
C GLN A 144 -15.47 2.27 -35.33
N SER A 145 -14.56 2.61 -36.25
CA SER A 145 -14.20 1.73 -37.36
C SER A 145 -13.70 0.39 -36.84
N LEU A 146 -12.74 0.38 -35.91
CA LEU A 146 -12.18 -0.85 -35.35
C LEU A 146 -13.26 -1.70 -34.66
N MET A 147 -14.08 -1.10 -33.80
CA MET A 147 -15.12 -1.82 -33.05
C MET A 147 -16.25 -2.35 -33.92
N LYS A 148 -16.55 -1.69 -35.05
CA LYS A 148 -17.62 -2.08 -35.98
C LYS A 148 -17.13 -2.90 -37.18
N THR A 149 -15.81 -3.03 -37.38
CA THR A 149 -15.27 -3.84 -38.48
C THR A 149 -15.62 -5.30 -38.25
N GLY A 150 -16.29 -5.92 -39.21
CA GLY A 150 -16.86 -7.27 -39.08
C GLY A 150 -18.17 -7.35 -38.29
N TRP A 151 -18.59 -6.26 -37.62
CA TRP A 151 -19.77 -6.21 -36.75
C TRP A 151 -20.51 -4.86 -36.84
N PRO A 152 -21.15 -4.52 -37.97
CA PRO A 152 -21.75 -3.19 -38.18
C PRO A 152 -22.84 -2.80 -37.17
N GLY A 153 -23.57 -3.80 -36.65
CA GLY A 153 -24.61 -3.64 -35.64
C GLY A 153 -24.10 -3.55 -34.20
N TYR A 154 -22.77 -3.54 -33.96
CA TYR A 154 -22.21 -3.45 -32.61
C TYR A 154 -22.63 -2.15 -31.93
N TYR A 155 -23.26 -2.28 -30.76
CA TYR A 155 -23.71 -1.16 -29.96
C TYR A 155 -22.50 -0.44 -29.34
N LEU A 156 -22.40 0.87 -29.54
CA LEU A 156 -21.40 1.71 -28.89
C LEU A 156 -22.10 2.83 -28.12
N LEU A 157 -21.49 3.23 -27.01
CA LEU A 157 -22.03 4.30 -26.18
C LEU A 157 -21.69 5.65 -26.77
N HIS A 158 -22.58 6.61 -26.53
CA HIS A 158 -22.29 8.01 -26.74
C HIS A 158 -21.34 8.52 -25.64
N PRO A 159 -20.40 9.45 -25.93
CA PRO A 159 -19.46 9.97 -24.94
C PRO A 159 -20.12 10.56 -23.69
N SER A 160 -21.30 11.18 -23.83
CA SER A 160 -22.04 11.73 -22.68
C SER A 160 -22.50 10.63 -21.71
N THR A 161 -22.91 9.47 -22.23
CA THR A 161 -23.27 8.30 -21.43
C THR A 161 -22.06 7.79 -20.67
N VAL A 162 -20.92 7.64 -21.36
CA VAL A 162 -19.65 7.22 -20.74
C VAL A 162 -19.23 8.19 -19.64
N SER A 163 -19.32 9.50 -19.88
CA SER A 163 -19.00 10.52 -18.89
C SER A 163 -19.89 10.42 -17.64
N ARG A 164 -21.20 10.24 -17.82
CA ARG A 164 -22.16 10.10 -16.72
C ARG A 164 -21.86 8.85 -15.89
N ASP A 165 -21.64 7.73 -16.55
CA ASP A 165 -21.47 6.45 -15.87
C ASP A 165 -20.12 6.37 -15.15
N ILE A 166 -19.05 6.95 -15.70
CA ILE A 166 -17.77 7.11 -14.99
C ILE A 166 -17.95 7.90 -13.70
N LYS A 167 -18.70 9.01 -13.73
CA LYS A 167 -18.99 9.79 -12.51
C LYS A 167 -19.74 8.96 -11.47
N ILE A 168 -20.76 8.20 -11.90
CA ILE A 168 -21.53 7.31 -11.02
C ILE A 168 -20.61 6.23 -10.42
N MET A 169 -19.79 5.58 -11.25
CA MET A 169 -18.85 4.56 -10.81
C MET A 169 -17.84 5.12 -9.81
N PHE A 170 -17.34 6.34 -10.02
CA PHE A 170 -16.42 7.00 -9.10
C PHE A 170 -17.07 7.26 -7.74
N VAL A 171 -18.27 7.83 -7.71
CA VAL A 171 -19.03 8.07 -6.47
C VAL A 171 -19.32 6.75 -5.74
N ASN A 172 -19.75 5.72 -6.45
CA ASN A 172 -20.03 4.41 -5.86
C ASN A 172 -18.77 3.76 -5.28
N THR A 173 -17.65 3.85 -6.00
CA THR A 173 -16.35 3.35 -5.54
C THR A 173 -15.88 4.11 -4.30
N GLN A 174 -15.98 5.44 -4.29
CA GLN A 174 -15.66 6.25 -3.11
C GLN A 174 -16.52 5.88 -1.91
N ASN A 175 -17.83 5.75 -2.09
CA ASN A 175 -18.74 5.33 -1.01
C ASN A 175 -18.40 3.93 -0.48
N ARG A 176 -18.03 2.99 -1.37
CA ARG A 176 -17.61 1.65 -0.97
C ARG A 176 -16.32 1.68 -0.16
N ILE A 177 -15.32 2.44 -0.61
CA ILE A 177 -14.05 2.61 0.12
C ILE A 177 -14.31 3.26 1.47
N ALA A 178 -15.13 4.32 1.54
CA ALA A 178 -15.49 4.98 2.79
C ALA A 178 -16.11 4.00 3.80
N LYS A 179 -17.03 3.13 3.35
CA LYS A 179 -17.60 2.06 4.20
C LYS A 179 -16.55 1.08 4.71
N ILE A 180 -15.64 0.63 3.85
CA ILE A 180 -14.55 -0.28 4.23
C ILE A 180 -13.63 0.38 5.29
N LEU A 181 -13.32 1.66 5.10
CA LEU A 181 -12.46 2.39 6.03
C LEU A 181 -13.14 2.65 7.39
N GLN A 182 -14.45 2.95 7.41
CA GLN A 182 -15.21 3.17 8.65
C GLN A 182 -15.35 1.92 9.53
N VAL A 183 -15.41 0.72 8.92
CA VAL A 183 -15.47 -0.56 9.66
C VAL A 183 -14.11 -0.88 10.31
N SER A 184 -13.03 -0.22 9.88
CA SER A 184 -11.65 -0.49 10.32
C SER A 184 -11.17 0.44 11.44
N THR A 185 -12.01 1.36 11.91
CA THR A 185 -11.78 2.18 13.11
C THR A 185 -12.44 1.51 14.32
N PRO A 186 -11.68 1.04 15.34
CA PRO A 186 -12.24 0.54 16.59
C PRO A 186 -12.89 1.65 17.43
#